data_AF-A0ABD0MN38-F1
#
_entry.id   AF-A0ABD0MN38-F1
#
_cell.length_a   1.000
_cell.length_b   1.000
_cell.length_c   1.000
_cell.angle_alpha   90.00
_cell.angle_beta   90.00
_cell.angle_gamma   90.00
#
_symmetry.space_group_name_H-M   'P 1'
#
loop_
_entity.id
_entity.type
_entity.pdbx_description
1 polymer ?
#
loop_
_entity_poly.entity_id
_entity_poly.type
_entity_poly.pdbx_seq_one_letter_code
_entity_poly.pdbx_strand_id
1 'polypeptide(L)' 'DCDWLSAKQAMKQTVMGIYIVRHEGHDPVDQPVDVGVVIEGTEVLSSLRNAAVAVAMLFGLIYALNLSYP' A
#
# COMPACT_ATOMS: atom_id res chain seq x y z
N ASP A 1 6.25 16.68 -9.43
CA ASP A 1 5.82 17.14 -8.09
C ASP A 1 4.32 17.04 -7.85
N CYS A 2 3.44 17.26 -8.83
CA CYS A 2 1.98 17.09 -8.63
C CYS A 2 1.53 15.64 -8.32
N ASP A 3 2.15 14.62 -8.93
CA ASP A 3 1.67 13.24 -8.83
C ASP A 3 1.77 12.65 -7.41
N TRP A 4 2.80 13.01 -6.63
CA TRP A 4 2.98 12.46 -5.28
C TRP A 4 1.93 13.00 -4.30
N LEU A 5 1.57 14.28 -4.43
CA LEU A 5 0.54 14.92 -3.61
C LEU A 5 -0.83 14.30 -3.89
N SER A 6 -1.16 14.09 -5.17
CA SER A 6 -2.39 13.42 -5.60
C SER A 6 -2.43 11.97 -5.10
N ALA A 7 -1.33 11.23 -5.18
CA ALA A 7 -1.25 9.86 -4.66
C ALA A 7 -1.47 9.82 -3.14
N LYS A 8 -0.81 10.72 -2.38
CA LYS A 8 -0.99 10.80 -0.92
C LYS A 8 -2.42 11.17 -0.53
N GLN A 9 -3.08 12.02 -1.32
CA GLN A 9 -4.47 12.37 -1.08
C GLN A 9 -5.41 11.21 -1.40
N ALA A 10 -5.16 10.47 -2.48
CA ALA A 10 -5.91 9.25 -2.81
C ALA A 10 -5.74 8.17 -1.72
N MET A 11 -4.54 8.00 -1.17
CA MET A 11 -4.27 7.10 -0.05
C MET A 11 -5.11 7.49 1.18
N LYS A 12 -5.20 8.79 1.51
CA LYS A 12 -6.03 9.28 2.62
C LYS A 12 -7.53 9.02 2.45
N GLN A 13 -8.00 8.91 1.21
CA GLN A 13 -9.41 8.63 0.89
C GLN A 13 -9.70 7.14 0.75
N THR A 14 -8.67 6.28 0.82
CA THR A 14 -8.79 4.84 0.66
C THR A 14 -9.15 4.17 1.99
N VAL A 15 -10.20 3.34 1.96
CA VAL A 15 -10.63 2.56 3.13
C VAL A 15 -9.66 1.42 3.41
N MET A 16 -9.23 0.67 2.38
CA MET A 16 -8.23 -0.39 2.47
C MET A 16 -7.50 -0.50 1.13
N GLY A 17 -6.17 -0.56 1.13
CA GLY A 17 -5.39 -0.64 -0.11
C GLY A 17 -3.92 -0.94 0.08
N ILE A 18 -3.24 -1.21 -1.03
CA ILE A 18 -1.80 -1.48 -1.09
C ILE A 18 -1.18 -0.40 -1.96
N TYR A 19 -0.09 0.20 -1.49
CA TYR A 19 0.69 1.14 -2.28
C TYR A 19 2.08 0.55 -2.56
N ILE A 20 2.65 0.97 -3.70
CA ILE A 20 3.98 0.55 -4.16
C ILE A 20 4.72 1.81 -4.57
N VAL A 21 5.83 2.09 -3.91
CA VAL A 21 6.74 3.19 -4.24
C VAL A 21 7.86 2.64 -5.11
N ARG A 22 8.12 3.31 -6.23
CA ARG A 22 9.21 2.98 -7.16
C ARG A 22 10.00 4.25 -7.46
N HIS A 23 11.29 4.09 -7.74
CA HIS A 23 12.09 5.20 -8.26
C HIS A 23 11.65 5.52 -9.68
N GLU A 24 11.64 6.82 -10.00
CA GLU A 24 11.33 7.31 -11.32
C GLU A 24 12.41 6.81 -12.31
N GLY A 25 11.98 6.08 -13.35
CA GLY A 25 12.88 5.47 -14.35
C GLY A 25 13.33 4.03 -14.05
N HIS A 26 12.85 3.39 -12.98
CA HIS A 26 13.06 1.96 -12.75
C HIS A 26 12.03 1.12 -13.51
N ASP A 27 12.47 -0.02 -14.05
CA ASP A 27 11.60 -0.96 -14.76
C ASP A 27 10.57 -1.57 -13.80
N PRO A 28 9.38 -1.96 -14.28
CA PRO A 28 8.36 -2.61 -13.44
C PRO A 28 8.84 -3.95 -12.83
N VAL A 29 9.91 -4.51 -13.40
CA VAL A 29 10.59 -5.73 -12.94
C VAL A 29 11.52 -5.46 -11.76
N ASP A 30 11.99 -4.22 -11.59
CA ASP A 30 12.88 -3.89 -10.49
C ASP A 30 12.17 -3.94 -9.14
N GLN A 31 12.97 -4.20 -8.11
CA GLN A 31 12.49 -4.28 -6.73
C GLN A 31 11.93 -2.92 -6.31
N PRO A 32 10.68 -2.87 -5.79
CA PRO A 32 10.08 -1.62 -5.35
C PRO A 32 10.87 -1.04 -4.17
N VAL A 33 10.89 0.29 -4.08
CA VAL A 33 11.54 1.04 -3.00
C VAL A 33 10.81 0.80 -1.69
N ASP A 34 9.48 0.80 -1.77
CA ASP A 34 8.62 0.51 -0.63
C ASP A 34 7.33 -0.16 -1.12
N VAL A 35 6.79 -1.03 -0.27
CA VAL A 35 5.46 -1.59 -0.42
C VAL A 35 4.80 -1.54 0.95
N GLY A 36 3.57 -1.05 1.00
CA GLY A 36 2.85 -0.96 2.25
C GLY A 36 1.34 -1.12 2.10
N VAL A 37 0.69 -1.21 3.24
CA VAL A 37 -0.76 -1.37 3.38
C VAL A 37 -1.32 -0.15 4.08
N VAL A 38 -2.35 0.45 3.48
CA VAL A 38 -3.11 1.57 4.04
C VAL A 38 -4.51 1.08 4.45
N ILE A 39 -4.95 1.44 5.64
CA ILE A 39 -6.30 1.20 6.16
C ILE A 39 -6.82 2.53 6.70
N GLU A 40 -8.00 2.95 6.24
CA GLU A 40 -8.68 4.21 6.59
C GLU A 40 -7.75 5.43 6.49
N GLY A 41 -7.00 5.50 5.38
CA GLY A 41 -6.04 6.58 5.15
C GLY A 41 -4.78 6.55 6.04
N THR A 42 -4.61 5.52 6.87
CA THR A 42 -3.46 5.33 7.76
C THR A 42 -2.56 4.22 7.22
N GLU A 43 -1.26 4.50 7.11
CA GLU A 43 -0.27 3.47 6.82
C GLU A 43 -0.14 2.53 8.01
N VAL A 44 -0.54 1.27 7.84
CA VAL A 44 -0.52 0.25 8.89
C VAL A 44 0.74 -0.62 8.77
N LEU A 45 1.21 -0.83 7.54
CA LEU A 45 2.43 -1.57 7.24
C LEU A 45 3.20 -0.86 6.14
N SER A 46 4.52 -0.86 6.27
CA SER A 46 5.46 -0.36 5.25
C SER A 46 6.72 -1.22 5.25
N SER A 47 7.60 -0.96 4.28
CA SER A 47 8.85 -1.70 4.03
C SER A 47 8.64 -3.19 3.75
N LEU A 48 7.54 -3.53 3.08
CA LEU A 48 7.25 -4.91 2.69
C LEU A 48 8.05 -5.31 1.45
N ARG A 49 8.46 -6.59 1.39
CA ARG A 49 9.35 -7.10 0.34
C ARG A 49 8.76 -7.04 -1.07
N ASN A 50 7.44 -7.27 -1.19
CA ASN A 50 6.74 -7.24 -2.47
C ASN A 50 5.22 -7.10 -2.27
N ALA A 51 4.51 -6.84 -3.38
CA ALA A 51 3.06 -6.73 -3.39
C ALA A 51 2.35 -8.00 -2.88
N ALA A 52 2.89 -9.19 -3.15
CA ALA A 52 2.28 -10.45 -2.69
C ALA A 52 2.23 -10.56 -1.16
N VAL A 53 3.31 -10.16 -0.48
CA VAL A 53 3.35 -10.07 0.98
C VAL A 53 2.36 -9.02 1.47
N ALA A 54 2.30 -7.85 0.84
CA ALA A 54 1.33 -6.81 1.21
C ALA A 54 -0.13 -7.25 1.06
N VAL A 55 -0.45 -8.01 0.01
CA VAL A 55 -1.77 -8.62 -0.16
C VAL A 55 -2.06 -9.59 0.99
N ALA A 56 -1.14 -10.53 1.26
CA ALA A 56 -1.32 -11.49 2.34
C ALA A 56 -1.51 -10.80 3.71
N MET A 57 -0.74 -9.75 3.96
CA MET A 57 -0.85 -8.96 5.19
C MET A 57 -2.17 -8.17 5.25
N LEU A 58 -2.64 -7.60 4.15
CA LEU A 58 -3.93 -6.90 4.11
C LEU A 58 -5.07 -7.86 4.48
N PHE A 59 -5.11 -9.06 3.88
CA PHE A 59 -6.08 -10.10 4.26
C PHE A 59 -5.96 -10.51 5.73
N GLY A 60 -4.72 -10.70 6.22
CA GLY A 60 -4.45 -11.02 7.62
C GLY A 60 -4.94 -9.92 8.57
N LEU A 61 -4.75 -8.65 8.22
CA LEU A 61 -5.22 -7.49 8.98
C LEU A 61 -6.75 -7.39 8.97
N ILE A 62 -7.39 -7.59 7.81
CA ILE A 62 -8.86 -7.63 7.71
C ILE A 62 -9.42 -8.69 8.67
N TYR A 63 -8.83 -9.89 8.67
CA TYR A 63 -9.24 -10.96 9.56
C TYR A 63 -8.95 -10.65 11.04
N ALA A 64 -7.73 -10.20 11.36
CA ALA A 64 -7.30 -9.95 12.74
C ALA A 64 -8.06 -8.79 13.40
N LEU A 65 -8.41 -7.77 12.63
CA LEU A 65 -9.17 -6.61 13.09
C LEU A 65 -10.68 -6.82 12.95
N ASN A 66 -11.12 -7.98 12.46
CA ASN A 66 -12.52 -8.30 12.19
C ASN A 66 -13.22 -7.22 11.35
N LEU A 67 -12.50 -6.67 10.38
CA LEU A 67 -13.02 -5.67 9.45
C LEU A 67 -13.98 -6.38 8.49
N SER A 68 -15.07 -5.71 8.11
CA SER A 68 -15.92 -6.19 7.03
C SER A 68 -15.09 -6.23 5.75
N TYR A 69 -15.01 -7.41 5.14
CA TYR A 69 -14.33 -7.59 3.87
C TYR A 69 -15.02 -6.73 2.80
N PRO A 70 -14.28 -5.87 2.08
CA PRO A 70 -14.85 -4.98 1.06
C PRO A 70 -15.25 -5.71 -0.22
#